data_AF-A0A817B191-F1
#
_entry.id   AF-A0A817B191-F1
#
_cell.length_a   1.000
_cell.length_b   1.000
_cell.length_c   1.000
_cell.angle_alpha   90.00
_cell.angle_beta   90.00
_cell.angle_gamma   90.00
#
_symmetry.space_group_name_H-M   'P 1'
#
loop_
_entity.id
_entity.type
_entity.pdbx_description
1 polymer ?
#
loop_
_entity_poly.entity_id
_entity_poly.type
_entity_poly.pdbx_seq_one_letter_code
_entity_poly.pdbx_strand_id
1 'polypeptide(L)'
;MKVLVIHNALYYKSCPALEDDAKVKRAFQTLRTYMGNVSKNPDEEKFRKIRLTNQTFQDRAGSLKGGIEFVELCGFEKMEGEDVLVLTKVH
;
A
#
# COMPACT_ATOMS: atom_id res chain seq x y z
N MET A 1 -14.67 4.60 1.60
CA MET A 1 -13.41 3.82 1.56
C MET A 1 -13.46 2.35 2.04
N LYS A 2 -14.33 1.94 2.99
CA LYS A 2 -14.22 0.61 3.65
C LYS A 2 -14.52 -0.63 2.79
N VAL A 3 -15.28 -0.51 1.69
CA VAL A 3 -15.78 -1.69 0.95
C VAL A 3 -14.91 -2.03 -0.28
N LEU A 4 -14.31 -1.03 -0.94
CA LEU A 4 -13.58 -1.24 -2.20
C LEU A 4 -12.23 -1.95 -2.00
N VAL A 5 -11.50 -1.62 -0.93
CA VAL A 5 -10.19 -2.21 -0.63
C VAL A 5 -10.32 -3.68 -0.21
N ILE A 6 -11.40 -4.03 0.51
CA ILE A 6 -11.63 -5.40 0.99
C ILE A 6 -12.12 -6.31 -0.16
N HIS A 7 -12.99 -5.80 -1.04
CA HIS A 7 -13.45 -6.58 -2.20
C HIS A 7 -12.31 -6.89 -3.18
N ASN A 8 -11.33 -5.99 -3.32
CA ASN A 8 -10.15 -6.21 -4.17
C ASN A 8 -9.05 -7.06 -3.48
N ALA A 9 -8.94 -7.00 -2.14
CA ALA A 9 -8.08 -7.92 -1.38
C ALA A 9 -8.53 -9.39 -1.50
N LEU A 10 -9.83 -9.66 -1.71
CA LEU A 10 -10.34 -11.00 -2.02
C LEU A 10 -9.90 -11.48 -3.42
N TYR A 11 -9.76 -10.57 -4.40
CA TYR A 11 -9.21 -10.88 -5.73
C TYR A 11 -7.74 -11.31 -5.64
N TYR A 12 -6.94 -10.61 -4.84
CA TYR A 12 -5.53 -10.98 -4.60
C TYR A 12 -5.38 -12.29 -3.82
N LYS A 13 -6.34 -12.64 -2.96
CA LYS A 13 -6.35 -13.90 -2.21
C LYS A 13 -6.54 -15.15 -3.10
N SER A 14 -7.04 -14.97 -4.32
CA SER A 14 -7.28 -16.06 -5.29
C SER A 14 -6.20 -16.13 -6.39
N CYS A 15 -5.16 -15.28 -6.34
CA CYS A 15 -4.09 -15.27 -7.32
C CYS A 15 -3.03 -16.32 -6.94
N PRO A 16 -2.88 -17.43 -7.68
CA PRO A 16 -1.97 -18.53 -7.33
C PRO A 16 -0.48 -18.17 -7.41
N ALA A 17 -0.16 -16.92 -7.78
CA ALA A 17 1.20 -16.39 -7.95
C ALA A 17 1.79 -15.74 -6.68
N LEU A 18 1.07 -15.78 -5.55
CA LEU A 18 1.61 -15.37 -4.25
C LEU A 18 2.18 -16.59 -3.52
N GLU A 19 3.34 -17.06 -3.96
CA GLU A 19 4.00 -18.29 -3.50
C GLU A 19 4.46 -18.25 -2.01
N ASP A 20 4.30 -17.11 -1.32
CA ASP A 20 4.69 -16.90 0.09
C ASP A 20 3.61 -16.13 0.89
N ASP A 21 2.63 -16.83 1.46
CA ASP A 21 1.60 -16.28 2.38
C ASP A 21 2.19 -15.36 3.47
N ALA A 22 3.38 -15.68 3.97
CA ALA A 22 4.05 -14.91 5.01
C ALA A 22 4.51 -13.52 4.52
N LYS A 23 5.02 -13.42 3.27
CA LYS A 23 5.45 -12.14 2.68
C LYS A 23 4.24 -11.26 2.38
N VAL A 24 3.18 -11.85 1.83
CA VAL A 24 1.89 -11.17 1.59
C VAL A 24 1.34 -10.61 2.90
N LYS A 25 1.28 -11.42 3.95
CA LYS A 25 0.79 -10.98 5.26
C LYS A 25 1.60 -9.82 5.83
N ARG A 26 2.94 -9.82 5.68
CA ARG A 26 3.81 -8.72 6.12
C ARG A 26 3.58 -7.43 5.33
N ALA A 27 3.39 -7.53 4.01
CA ALA A 27 3.04 -6.39 3.17
C ALA A 27 1.72 -5.77 3.60
N PHE A 28 0.66 -6.58 3.70
CA PHE A 28 -0.66 -6.13 4.14
C PHE A 28 -0.62 -5.49 5.54
N GLN A 29 0.14 -6.05 6.48
CA GLN A 29 0.30 -5.46 7.81
C GLN A 29 0.98 -4.08 7.77
N THR A 30 1.93 -3.91 6.86
CA THR A 30 2.63 -2.62 6.66
C THR A 30 1.72 -1.59 6.04
N LEU A 31 0.98 -1.97 5.00
CA LEU A 31 -0.01 -1.10 4.36
C LEU A 31 -1.15 -0.73 5.31
N ARG A 32 -1.62 -1.67 6.14
CA ARG A 32 -2.57 -1.40 7.22
C ARG A 32 -2.03 -0.38 8.21
N THR A 33 -0.73 -0.41 8.51
CA THR A 33 -0.10 0.60 9.38
C THR A 33 -0.10 1.97 8.71
N TYR A 34 0.25 2.07 7.42
CA TYR A 34 0.18 3.34 6.68
C TYR A 34 -1.24 3.91 6.64
N MET A 35 -2.22 3.08 6.25
CA MET A 35 -3.65 3.43 6.29
C MET A 35 -4.11 3.87 7.67
N GLY A 36 -3.68 3.16 8.73
CA GLY A 36 -4.01 3.47 10.11
C GLY A 36 -3.41 4.80 10.57
N ASN A 37 -2.19 5.13 10.14
CA ASN A 37 -1.55 6.41 10.44
C ASN A 37 -2.27 7.58 9.77
N VAL A 38 -2.61 7.44 8.49
CA VAL A 38 -3.44 8.42 7.75
C VAL A 38 -4.80 8.58 8.41
N SER A 39 -5.48 7.48 8.75
CA SER A 39 -6.82 7.53 9.35
C SER A 39 -6.82 8.22 10.71
N LYS A 40 -5.73 8.12 11.48
CA LYS A 40 -5.58 8.78 12.79
C LYS A 40 -5.19 10.25 12.67
N ASN A 41 -4.36 10.59 11.68
CA ASN A 41 -3.81 11.93 11.49
C ASN A 41 -3.84 12.26 9.98
N PRO A 42 -5.01 12.59 9.42
CA PRO A 42 -5.16 12.77 7.98
C PRO A 42 -4.46 14.03 7.46
N ASP A 43 -4.32 15.06 8.29
CA ASP A 43 -3.67 16.34 7.95
C ASP A 43 -2.14 16.26 7.94
N GLU A 44 -1.58 15.24 8.56
CA GLU A 44 -0.14 15.07 8.71
C GLU A 44 0.49 14.52 7.42
N GLU A 45 1.18 15.39 6.70
CA GLU A 45 1.66 15.16 5.34
C GLU A 45 2.58 13.94 5.22
N LYS A 46 3.41 13.68 6.23
CA LYS A 46 4.33 12.52 6.23
C LYS A 46 3.60 11.18 6.19
N PHE A 47 2.34 11.09 6.64
CA PHE A 47 1.56 9.86 6.59
C PHE A 47 0.88 9.65 5.24
N ARG A 48 0.69 10.72 4.47
CA ARG A 48 0.16 10.67 3.10
C ARG A 48 1.23 10.38 2.06
N LYS A 49 2.50 10.21 2.45
CA LYS A 49 3.62 9.96 1.53
C LYS A 49 4.34 8.66 1.88
N ILE A 50 4.54 7.79 0.89
CA ILE A 50 5.35 6.56 1.00
C ILE A 50 6.51 6.70 0.01
N ARG A 51 7.74 6.72 0.52
CA ARG A 51 8.93 6.74 -0.33
C ARG A 51 9.22 5.34 -0.85
N LEU A 52 9.35 5.18 -2.17
CA LEU A 52 9.77 3.92 -2.78
C LEU A 52 11.19 3.54 -2.34
N THR A 53 12.03 4.51 -1.98
CA THR A 53 13.38 4.26 -1.43
C THR A 53 13.37 3.79 0.03
N ASN A 54 12.22 3.77 0.72
CA ASN A 54 12.16 3.32 2.10
C ASN A 54 12.41 1.80 2.19
N GLN A 55 13.43 1.39 2.93
CA GLN A 55 13.82 -0.03 3.03
C GLN A 55 12.69 -0.92 3.60
N THR A 56 11.88 -0.40 4.53
CA THR A 56 10.74 -1.16 5.08
C THR A 56 9.64 -1.33 4.04
N PHE A 57 9.42 -0.33 3.19
CA PHE A 57 8.51 -0.47 2.07
C PHE A 57 9.05 -1.48 1.06
N GLN A 58 10.31 -1.34 0.63
CA GLN A 58 10.96 -2.24 -0.32
C GLN A 58 10.96 -3.70 0.15
N ASP A 59 11.38 -3.97 1.38
CA ASP A 59 11.44 -5.33 1.93
C ASP A 59 10.07 -6.02 1.98
N ARG A 60 9.01 -5.24 2.19
CA ARG A 60 7.68 -5.79 2.49
C ARG A 60 6.70 -5.70 1.34
N ALA A 61 6.45 -4.50 0.82
CA ALA A 61 5.45 -4.26 -0.22
C ALA A 61 6.09 -4.05 -1.60
N GLY A 62 7.22 -3.32 -1.68
CA GLY A 62 7.92 -3.06 -2.94
C GLY A 62 8.54 -4.32 -3.57
N SER A 63 8.92 -5.31 -2.77
CA SER A 63 9.47 -6.60 -3.21
C SER A 63 8.41 -7.57 -3.74
N LEU A 64 7.12 -7.29 -3.53
CA LEU A 64 6.04 -8.12 -4.04
C LEU A 64 5.73 -7.75 -5.49
N LYS A 65 5.56 -8.78 -6.32
CA LYS A 65 5.03 -8.61 -7.68
C LYS A 65 3.63 -7.99 -7.59
N GLY A 66 3.47 -6.79 -8.17
CA GLY A 66 2.24 -5.99 -8.09
C GLY A 66 2.01 -5.31 -6.74
N GLY A 67 3.02 -5.24 -5.86
CA GLY A 67 2.90 -4.56 -4.58
C GLY A 67 2.71 -3.04 -4.69
N ILE A 68 3.30 -2.41 -5.72
CA ILE A 68 3.06 -0.99 -6.05
C ILE A 68 1.63 -0.81 -6.56
N GLU A 69 1.16 -1.64 -7.50
CA GLU A 69 -0.22 -1.61 -8.02
C GLU A 69 -1.24 -1.74 -6.88
N PHE A 70 -0.96 -2.59 -5.90
CA PHE A 70 -1.80 -2.72 -4.71
C PHE A 70 -1.87 -1.43 -3.87
N VAL A 71 -0.75 -0.71 -3.73
CA VAL A 71 -0.70 0.58 -3.03
C VAL A 71 -1.44 1.66 -3.85
N GLU A 72 -1.41 1.57 -5.17
CA GLU A 72 -2.18 2.46 -6.04
C GLU A 72 -3.70 2.23 -5.90
N LEU A 73 -4.14 0.97 -5.84
CA LEU A 73 -5.53 0.60 -5.55
C LEU A 73 -6.01 1.08 -4.19
N CYS A 74 -5.09 1.31 -3.27
CA CYS A 74 -5.35 1.89 -1.96
C CYS A 74 -5.59 3.42 -1.99
N GLY A 75 -5.46 4.06 -3.15
CA GLY A 75 -5.68 5.50 -3.36
C GLY A 75 -4.40 6.34 -3.33
N PHE A 76 -3.24 5.70 -3.26
CA PHE A 76 -1.97 6.39 -3.47
C PHE A 76 -1.71 6.53 -4.98
N GLU A 77 -1.01 7.58 -5.38
CA GLU A 77 -0.62 7.82 -6.76
C GLU A 77 0.89 8.02 -6.82
N LYS A 78 1.54 7.47 -7.84
CA LYS A 78 2.95 7.74 -8.07
C LYS A 78 3.13 9.18 -8.52
N MET A 79 4.02 9.90 -7.85
CA MET A 79 4.35 11.26 -8.23
C MET A 79 5.32 11.22 -9.42
N GLU A 80 4.96 11.91 -10.51
CA GLU A 80 5.77 11.95 -11.72
C GLU A 80 7.16 12.56 -11.42
N GLY A 81 8.22 11.84 -11.80
CA GLY A 81 9.60 12.26 -11.55
C GLY A 81 10.12 12.02 -10.13
N GLU A 82 9.31 11.49 -9.21
CA GLU A 82 9.76 11.14 -7.85
C GLU A 82 9.52 9.66 -7.51
N ASP A 83 10.42 9.10 -6.71
CA ASP A 83 10.29 7.78 -6.10
C ASP A 83 9.37 7.84 -4.87
N VAL A 84 8.18 8.41 -5.03
CA VAL A 84 7.20 8.64 -3.96
C VAL A 84 5.78 8.32 -4.42
N LEU A 85 5.03 7.67 -3.54
CA LEU A 85 3.60 7.43 -3.65
C LEU A 85 2.88 8.38 -2.69
N VAL A 86 1.91 9.15 -3.18
CA VAL A 86 1.17 10.15 -2.40
C VAL A 86 -0.31 9.80 -2.36
N LEU A 87 -0.91 9.85 -1.17
CA LEU A 87 -2.35 9.74 -1.01
C LEU A 87 -3.02 11.08 -1.36
N THR A 88 -3.57 11.18 -2.57
CA THR A 88 -4.17 12.40 -3.11
C THR A 88 -5.67 12.51 -2.82
N LYS A 89 -6.34 11.38 -2.58
CA LYS A 89 -7.78 11.32 -2.28
C LYS A 89 -8.03 10.68 -0.92
N VAL A 90 -8.20 11.52 0.10
CA VAL A 90 -8.83 11.10 1.37
C VAL A 90 -10.34 11.20 1.16
N HIS A 91 -11.05 10.08 1.13
CA HIS A 91 -12.50 10.01 0.87
C HIS A 91 -13.25 9.54 2.12
#